data_AF-H2ZTQ6-F1
#
_entry.id   AF-H2ZTQ6-F1
#
_cell.length_a   1.000
_cell.length_b   1.000
_cell.length_c   1.000
_cell.angle_alpha   90.00
_cell.angle_beta   90.00
_cell.angle_gamma   90.00
#
_symmetry.space_group_name_H-M   'P 1'
#
loop_
_entity.id
_entity.type
_entity.pdbx_description
1 polymer ?
#
loop_
_entity_poly.entity_id
_entity_poly.type
_entity_poly.pdbx_seq_one_letter_code
_entity_poly.pdbx_strand_id
1 'polypeptide(L)'
;RYVSTFKGTVRKDAQKNKTACKTMGPLKVEVPSPKNFLQKHSKEPKLSEKNLEKRIDKNAIKPHVPQRTEHPIMGLQTKKNFVNTNAVEAIVAVPKDPQPIFVDTKKGDKHFLEASGLVPKYINKK
;
A
#
# COMPACT_ATOMS: atom_id res chain seq x y z
N ARG A 1 11.94 20.43 -37.19
CA ARG A 1 10.62 19.75 -37.22
C ARG A 1 10.58 18.75 -36.06
N TYR A 2 9.63 18.87 -35.13
CA TYR A 2 9.55 18.00 -33.94
C TYR A 2 9.13 16.56 -34.31
N VAL A 3 9.67 15.56 -33.61
CA VAL A 3 9.30 14.15 -33.75
C VAL A 3 9.00 13.57 -32.38
N SER A 4 7.81 12.99 -32.21
CA SER A 4 7.37 12.38 -30.95
C SER A 4 8.28 11.23 -30.51
N THR A 5 8.61 11.20 -29.21
CA THR A 5 9.33 10.10 -28.54
C THR A 5 8.60 8.76 -28.65
N PHE A 6 7.26 8.79 -28.75
CA PHE A 6 6.41 7.60 -28.89
C PHE A 6 6.29 7.09 -30.33
N LYS A 7 6.91 7.76 -31.32
CA LYS A 7 6.80 7.34 -32.73
C LYS A 7 7.24 5.89 -32.95
N GLY A 8 8.25 5.42 -32.21
CA GLY A 8 8.74 4.04 -32.30
C GLY A 8 7.77 3.01 -31.71
N THR A 9 7.17 3.33 -30.55
CA THR A 9 6.22 2.42 -29.86
C THR A 9 4.94 2.29 -30.67
N VAL A 10 4.37 3.41 -31.13
CA VAL A 10 3.15 3.42 -31.96
C VAL A 10 3.29 2.58 -33.23
N ARG A 11 4.46 2.63 -33.89
CA ARG A 11 4.73 1.79 -35.07
C ARG A 11 4.75 0.30 -34.73
N LYS A 12 5.42 -0.07 -33.64
CA LYS A 12 5.50 -1.48 -33.19
C LYS A 12 4.11 -2.01 -32.81
N ASP A 13 3.34 -1.24 -32.06
CA ASP A 13 1.99 -1.62 -31.62
C ASP A 13 1.02 -1.77 -32.79
N ALA A 14 1.11 -0.87 -33.78
CA ALA A 14 0.31 -0.97 -35.01
C ALA A 14 0.65 -2.21 -35.85
N GLN A 15 1.87 -2.76 -35.75
CA GLN A 15 2.32 -3.94 -36.49
C GLN A 15 2.07 -5.25 -35.74
N LYS A 16 2.12 -5.23 -34.39
CA LYS A 16 2.10 -6.40 -33.50
C LYS A 16 0.94 -7.37 -33.74
N ASN A 17 -0.22 -6.85 -34.14
CA ASN A 17 -1.45 -7.65 -34.31
C ASN A 17 -1.82 -7.92 -35.78
N LYS A 18 -0.94 -7.57 -36.72
CA LYS A 18 -1.13 -7.78 -38.15
C LYS A 18 -0.54 -9.12 -38.56
N THR A 19 -1.39 -10.01 -39.06
CA THR A 19 -0.98 -11.26 -39.72
C THR A 19 -1.28 -11.13 -41.21
N ALA A 20 -0.46 -11.76 -42.05
CA ALA A 20 -0.73 -11.82 -43.49
C ALA A 20 -2.08 -12.50 -43.74
N CYS A 21 -2.82 -12.00 -44.73
CA CYS A 21 -4.05 -12.63 -45.21
C CYS A 21 -5.15 -12.87 -44.15
N LYS A 22 -5.22 -12.05 -43.09
CA LYS A 22 -6.16 -12.23 -41.96
C LYS A 22 -7.65 -12.15 -42.37
N THR A 23 -8.00 -11.29 -43.33
CA THR A 23 -9.40 -11.02 -43.70
C THR A 23 -9.93 -11.98 -44.74
N MET A 24 -9.18 -12.25 -45.81
CA MET A 24 -9.65 -13.00 -46.98
C MET A 24 -8.87 -14.29 -47.26
N GLY A 25 -7.88 -14.64 -46.44
CA GLY A 25 -7.02 -15.80 -46.70
C GLY A 25 -6.06 -15.60 -47.88
N PRO A 26 -5.23 -16.62 -48.21
CA PRO A 26 -4.29 -16.57 -49.32
C PRO A 26 -5.01 -16.63 -50.68
N LEU A 27 -4.49 -15.91 -51.69
CA LEU A 27 -5.05 -15.85 -53.05
C LEU A 27 -5.12 -17.23 -53.73
N LYS A 28 -4.08 -18.05 -53.51
CA LYS A 28 -4.03 -19.45 -53.97
C LYS A 28 -3.54 -20.31 -52.81
N VAL A 29 -4.36 -21.27 -52.41
CA VAL A 29 -4.00 -22.24 -51.36
C VAL A 29 -3.02 -23.24 -51.96
N GLU A 30 -1.85 -23.36 -51.34
CA GLU A 30 -0.85 -24.35 -51.74
C GLU A 30 -1.33 -25.75 -51.35
N VAL A 31 -1.25 -26.70 -52.29
CA VAL A 31 -1.62 -28.10 -52.06
C VAL A 31 -0.51 -28.75 -51.23
N PRO A 32 -0.83 -29.41 -50.10
CA PRO A 32 0.19 -30.02 -49.26
C PRO A 32 0.89 -31.16 -50.01
N SER A 33 2.23 -31.10 -50.04
CA SER A 33 3.04 -32.18 -50.59
C SER A 33 2.95 -33.44 -49.71
N PRO A 34 2.79 -34.65 -50.28
CA PRO A 34 2.73 -35.90 -49.50
C PRO A 34 4.02 -36.19 -48.71
N LYS A 35 5.13 -35.52 -49.04
CA LYS A 35 6.38 -35.58 -48.27
C LYS A 35 6.29 -34.85 -46.92
N ASN A 36 5.40 -33.86 -46.78
CA ASN A 36 5.24 -33.04 -45.58
C ASN A 36 4.11 -33.57 -44.68
N PHE A 37 4.13 -34.87 -44.37
CA PHE A 37 3.16 -35.47 -43.47
C PHE A 37 3.46 -35.12 -42.00
N LEU A 38 2.41 -35.13 -41.16
CA LEU A 38 2.55 -34.82 -39.74
C LEU A 38 3.30 -35.93 -39.01
N GLN A 39 4.43 -35.60 -38.40
CA GLN A 39 5.20 -36.53 -37.56
C GLN A 39 4.78 -36.44 -36.09
N LYS A 40 5.00 -37.51 -35.32
CA LYS A 40 4.74 -37.53 -33.88
C LYS A 40 5.49 -36.39 -33.17
N HIS A 41 4.84 -35.75 -32.20
CA HIS A 41 5.37 -34.64 -31.38
C HIS A 41 5.80 -33.37 -32.16
N SER A 42 5.49 -33.24 -33.45
CA SER A 42 5.93 -32.10 -34.29
C SER A 42 5.32 -30.74 -33.89
N LYS A 43 4.13 -30.75 -33.29
CA LYS A 43 3.41 -29.54 -32.85
C LYS A 43 3.51 -29.28 -31.35
N GLU A 44 4.27 -30.09 -30.63
CA GLU A 44 4.36 -29.94 -29.18
C GLU A 44 5.19 -28.71 -28.82
N PRO A 45 4.72 -27.87 -27.90
CA PRO A 45 5.47 -26.71 -27.46
C PRO A 45 6.71 -27.18 -26.69
N LYS A 46 7.89 -26.80 -27.19
CA LYS A 46 9.15 -27.07 -26.50
C LYS A 46 9.28 -26.11 -25.31
N LEU A 47 9.16 -26.66 -24.11
CA LEU A 47 9.42 -25.90 -22.88
C LEU A 47 10.92 -25.68 -22.75
N SER A 48 11.33 -24.45 -22.46
CA SER A 48 12.71 -24.14 -22.11
C SER A 48 13.10 -24.83 -20.81
N GLU A 49 14.38 -25.21 -20.68
CA GLU A 49 14.91 -25.75 -19.43
C GLU A 49 14.68 -24.79 -18.25
N LYS A 50 14.38 -25.38 -17.09
CA LYS A 50 14.07 -24.63 -15.87
C LYS A 50 15.36 -23.97 -15.35
N ASN A 51 15.54 -22.70 -15.70
CA ASN A 51 16.58 -21.86 -15.11
C ASN A 51 16.17 -21.50 -13.67
N LEU A 52 16.81 -22.12 -12.68
CA LEU A 52 16.54 -21.89 -11.26
C LEU A 52 16.91 -20.46 -10.81
N GLU A 53 17.78 -19.79 -11.56
CA GLU A 53 18.40 -18.51 -11.21
C GLU A 53 17.47 -17.29 -11.30
N LYS A 54 16.30 -17.42 -11.95
CA LYS A 54 15.43 -16.26 -12.28
C LYS A 54 14.10 -16.22 -11.54
N ARG A 55 13.95 -16.98 -10.45
CA ARG A 55 12.84 -16.73 -9.54
C ARG A 55 13.24 -15.58 -8.64
N ILE A 56 12.66 -14.40 -8.88
CA ILE A 56 12.64 -13.35 -7.86
C ILE A 56 11.92 -13.95 -6.65
N ASP A 57 12.68 -14.30 -5.63
CA ASP A 57 12.15 -14.90 -4.42
C ASP A 57 11.24 -13.89 -3.72
N LYS A 58 9.93 -14.05 -3.91
CA LYS A 58 8.90 -13.25 -3.23
C LYS A 58 9.02 -13.31 -1.70
N ASN A 59 9.73 -14.32 -1.19
CA ASN A 59 10.03 -14.52 0.23
C ASN A 59 11.04 -13.49 0.76
N ALA A 60 11.87 -12.88 -0.08
CA ALA A 60 12.85 -11.87 0.35
C ALA A 60 12.21 -10.52 0.73
N ILE A 61 10.92 -10.32 0.44
CA ILE A 61 10.20 -9.06 0.70
C ILE A 61 9.77 -8.95 2.16
N LYS A 62 9.60 -10.09 2.86
CA LYS A 62 9.14 -10.12 4.25
C LYS A 62 10.30 -10.53 5.18
N PRO A 63 10.45 -9.90 6.35
CA PRO A 63 11.43 -10.35 7.33
C PRO A 63 11.09 -11.78 7.79
N HIS A 64 12.13 -12.52 8.21
CA HIS A 64 11.96 -13.85 8.78
C HIS A 64 11.18 -13.77 10.09
N VAL A 65 10.38 -14.81 10.38
CA VAL A 65 9.68 -14.92 11.67
C VAL A 65 10.71 -15.25 12.76
N PRO A 66 10.62 -14.66 13.97
CA PRO A 66 11.54 -14.99 15.07
C PRO A 66 11.60 -16.50 15.33
N GLN A 67 12.78 -17.00 15.69
CA GLN A 67 12.96 -18.42 15.95
C GLN A 67 12.32 -18.81 17.28
N ARG A 68 11.96 -20.10 17.44
CA ARG A 68 11.40 -20.62 18.70
C ARG A 68 12.37 -20.45 19.88
N THR A 69 13.67 -20.43 19.63
CA THR A 69 14.75 -20.20 20.60
C THR A 69 14.89 -18.73 21.01
N GLU A 70 14.43 -17.80 20.18
CA GLU A 70 14.46 -16.36 20.44
C GLU A 70 13.25 -15.97 21.30
N HIS A 71 13.35 -16.25 22.61
CA HIS A 71 12.35 -15.78 23.55
C HIS A 71 12.54 -14.29 23.83
N PRO A 72 11.45 -13.47 23.82
CA PRO A 72 11.56 -12.09 24.25
C PRO A 72 12.03 -12.06 25.71
N ILE A 73 12.68 -10.96 26.11
CA ILE A 73 13.14 -10.77 27.48
C ILE A 73 11.92 -10.79 28.40
N MET A 74 11.70 -11.92 29.08
CA MET A 74 10.59 -12.09 30.01
C MET A 74 10.96 -11.51 31.38
N GLY A 75 9.99 -10.88 32.04
CA GLY A 75 10.16 -10.40 33.42
C GLY A 75 11.05 -9.16 33.53
N LEU A 76 10.89 -8.17 32.63
CA LEU A 76 11.53 -6.87 32.77
C LEU A 76 11.10 -6.20 34.09
N GLN A 77 11.89 -6.41 35.14
CA GLN A 77 11.68 -5.79 36.44
C GLN A 77 12.39 -4.44 36.44
N THR A 78 11.61 -3.37 36.55
CA THR A 78 12.18 -2.04 36.69
C THR A 78 12.56 -1.80 38.15
N LYS A 79 13.74 -1.21 38.38
CA LYS A 79 14.15 -0.72 39.72
C LYS A 79 13.44 0.60 40.10
N LYS A 80 12.42 1.01 39.34
CA LYS A 80 11.70 2.27 39.55
C LYS A 80 10.87 2.15 40.83
N ASN A 81 11.07 3.08 41.76
CA ASN A 81 10.24 3.15 42.95
C ASN A 81 8.94 3.89 42.61
N PHE A 82 7.91 3.13 42.24
CA PHE A 82 6.61 3.67 41.84
C PHE A 82 5.96 4.54 42.92
N VAL A 83 6.17 4.22 44.20
CA VAL A 83 5.61 5.00 45.32
C VAL A 83 6.18 6.41 45.32
N ASN A 84 7.51 6.53 45.29
CA ASN A 84 8.17 7.82 45.31
C ASN A 84 7.93 8.60 44.02
N THR A 85 7.93 7.93 42.86
CA THR A 85 7.71 8.62 41.59
C THR A 85 6.29 9.15 41.46
N ASN A 86 5.28 8.40 41.92
CA ASN A 86 3.90 8.86 41.90
C ASN A 86 3.68 10.01 42.88
N ALA A 87 4.35 9.98 44.04
CA ALA A 87 4.30 11.08 45.01
C ALA A 87 4.89 12.36 44.43
N VAL A 88 6.07 12.28 43.82
CA VAL A 88 6.70 13.43 43.14
C VAL A 88 5.84 13.91 41.98
N GLU A 89 5.30 13.01 41.16
CA GLU A 89 4.41 13.37 40.05
C GLU A 89 3.17 14.12 40.53
N ALA A 90 2.55 13.68 41.62
CA ALA A 90 1.40 14.36 42.21
C ALA A 90 1.75 15.74 42.81
N ILE A 91 2.93 15.87 43.43
CA ILE A 91 3.42 17.15 43.98
C ILE A 91 3.72 18.16 42.85
N VAL A 92 4.29 17.69 41.76
CA VAL A 92 4.68 18.53 40.61
C VAL A 92 3.50 18.80 39.67
N ALA A 93 2.43 18.00 39.75
CA ALA A 93 1.25 18.18 38.92
C ALA A 93 0.62 19.56 39.15
N VAL A 94 0.49 20.32 38.07
CA VAL A 94 -0.21 21.61 38.08
C VAL A 94 -1.69 21.37 38.39
N PRO A 95 -2.28 22.06 39.37
CA PRO A 95 -3.71 21.99 39.64
C PRO A 95 -4.51 22.30 38.38
N LYS A 96 -5.59 21.55 38.14
CA LYS A 96 -6.51 21.88 37.06
C LYS A 96 -7.26 23.15 37.43
N ASP A 97 -7.06 24.20 36.65
CA ASP A 97 -7.86 25.41 36.79
C ASP A 97 -9.33 25.09 36.48
N PRO A 98 -10.28 25.51 37.35
CA PRO A 98 -11.69 25.30 37.08
C PRO A 98 -12.07 26.05 35.81
N GLN A 99 -12.83 25.40 34.93
CA GLN A 99 -13.38 26.07 33.77
C GLN A 99 -14.31 27.19 34.27
N PRO A 100 -14.17 28.43 33.75
CA PRO A 100 -15.06 29.52 34.13
C PRO A 100 -16.49 29.16 33.69
N ILE A 101 -17.41 29.19 34.66
CA ILE A 101 -18.82 28.83 34.49
C ILE A 101 -19.64 29.98 35.08
N PHE A 102 -20.72 30.33 34.38
CA PHE A 102 -21.71 31.28 34.87
C PHE A 102 -23.00 30.55 35.24
N VAL A 103 -23.68 31.05 36.27
CA VAL A 103 -24.91 30.46 36.82
C VAL A 103 -25.86 31.59 37.21
N ASP A 104 -27.11 31.53 36.73
CA ASP A 104 -28.11 32.59 36.97
C ASP A 104 -28.68 32.56 38.40
N THR A 105 -28.77 31.38 39.03
CA THR A 105 -29.32 31.21 40.40
C THR A 105 -28.47 30.26 41.23
N LYS A 106 -28.51 30.35 42.57
CA LYS A 106 -27.66 29.55 43.49
C LYS A 106 -27.76 28.02 43.30
N LYS A 107 -28.85 27.52 42.72
CA LYS A 107 -29.09 26.09 42.39
C LYS A 107 -29.44 25.87 40.91
N GLY A 108 -29.23 26.88 40.06
CA GLY A 108 -29.61 26.84 38.66
C GLY A 108 -28.64 26.05 37.79
N ASP A 109 -28.98 25.98 36.50
CA ASP A 109 -28.17 25.30 35.49
C ASP A 109 -26.85 26.03 35.26
N LYS A 110 -25.78 25.25 35.06
CA LYS A 110 -24.42 25.74 34.86
C LYS A 110 -24.13 25.90 33.38
N HIS A 111 -23.74 27.10 32.95
CA HIS A 111 -23.32 27.37 31.58
C HIS A 111 -21.82 27.68 31.51
N PHE A 112 -21.08 27.04 30.61
CA PHE A 112 -19.66 27.34 30.40
C PHE A 112 -19.50 28.76 29.86
N LEU A 113 -18.59 29.53 30.46
CA LEU A 113 -18.28 30.87 29.99
C LEU A 113 -17.41 30.74 28.73
N GLU A 114 -18.00 31.06 27.58
CA GLU A 114 -17.23 31.15 26.34
C GLU A 114 -16.23 32.32 26.43
N ALA A 115 -15.02 32.14 25.90
CA ALA A 115 -14.02 33.22 25.88
C ALA A 115 -14.63 34.46 25.21
N SER A 116 -14.78 35.54 25.98
CA SER A 116 -15.57 36.72 25.67
C SER A 116 -15.04 37.49 24.46
N GLY A 117 -15.27 36.97 23.26
CA GLY A 117 -14.95 37.61 21.98
C GLY A 117 -13.47 37.59 21.58
N LEU A 118 -12.58 36.95 22.35
CA LEU A 118 -11.14 36.91 22.03
C LEU A 118 -10.83 36.03 20.81
N VAL A 119 -11.71 35.05 20.53
CA VAL A 119 -11.65 34.21 19.32
C VAL A 119 -13.02 34.21 18.64
N PRO A 120 -13.11 34.62 17.37
CA PRO A 120 -14.39 34.74 16.70
C PRO A 120 -14.90 33.37 16.24
N LYS A 121 -16.00 32.91 16.85
CA LYS A 121 -16.52 31.54 16.76
C LYS A 121 -17.34 31.22 15.49
N TYR A 122 -17.91 32.24 14.85
CA TYR A 122 -18.88 32.06 13.76
C TYR A 122 -18.49 32.76 12.44
N ILE A 123 -17.21 33.12 12.24
CA ILE A 123 -16.78 33.83 11.01
C ILE A 123 -17.10 33.03 9.74
N ASN A 124 -17.02 31.70 9.81
CA ASN A 124 -17.16 30.82 8.64
C ASN A 124 -18.47 30.02 8.63
N LYS A 125 -19.44 30.33 9.51
CA LYS A 125 -20.77 29.70 9.40
C LYS A 125 -21.56 30.40 8.29
N LYS A 126 -21.77 29.67 7.18
CA LYS A 126 -22.81 29.96 6.18
C LYS A 126 -24.19 29.61 6.72
#